data_AF-N8X7P2-F1
#
_entry.id   AF-N8X7P2-F1
#
_cell.length_a   1.000
_cell.length_b   1.000
_cell.length_c   1.000
_cell.angle_alpha   90.00
_cell.angle_beta   90.00
_cell.angle_gamma   90.00
#
_symmetry.space_group_name_H-M   'P 1'
#
loop_
_entity.id
_entity.type
_entity.pdbx_description
1 polymer ?
#
loop_
_entity_poly.entity_id
_entity_poly.type
_entity_poly.pdbx_seq_one_letter_code
_entity_poly.pdbx_strand_id
1 'polypeptide(L)'
;MDGRAVAYVDDVLTCGAKILPQQAHVVGDSQGSSYLNSNKSSFTNTVLATFDEQIVAVDENGNCLPDIAYYIKSDVQCYSGRTDEQGKTERIATNKSSELQIWFGDDAELMLNLELDND
;
A
#
# COMPACT_ATOMS: atom_id res chain seq x y z
N MET A 1 44.61 27.96 12.06
CA MET A 1 43.58 27.77 11.03
C MET A 1 42.96 26.41 11.32
N ASP A 2 41.79 26.39 11.95
CA ASP A 2 41.08 25.15 12.29
C ASP A 2 40.38 24.60 11.04
N GLY A 3 41.18 23.96 10.19
CA GLY A 3 40.72 23.29 8.97
C GLY A 3 39.93 22.05 9.33
N ARG A 4 38.61 22.20 9.45
CA ARG A 4 37.71 21.04 9.52
C ARG A 4 37.82 20.27 8.21
N ALA A 5 38.10 18.97 8.30
CA ALA A 5 38.13 18.11 7.12
C ALA A 5 36.74 18.12 6.46
N VAL A 6 36.68 18.57 5.21
CA VAL A 6 35.51 18.52 4.34
C VAL A 6 35.75 17.39 3.35
N ALA A 7 34.86 16.40 3.34
CA ALA A 7 34.92 15.31 2.39
C ALA A 7 34.00 15.60 1.19
N TYR A 8 34.46 15.25 0.00
CA TYR A 8 33.79 15.48 -1.27
C TYR A 8 33.26 14.17 -1.87
N VAL A 9 32.37 14.28 -2.86
CA VAL A 9 31.86 13.13 -3.61
C VAL A 9 33.04 12.35 -4.21
N ASP A 10 32.95 11.03 -4.18
CA ASP A 10 33.97 10.05 -4.55
C ASP A 10 35.15 9.88 -3.57
N ASP A 11 35.18 10.62 -2.46
CA ASP A 11 36.17 10.36 -1.41
C ASP A 11 35.98 8.96 -0.81
N VAL A 12 37.10 8.22 -0.75
CA VAL A 12 37.18 6.93 -0.08
C VAL A 12 37.62 7.18 1.35
N LEU A 13 36.71 6.95 2.29
CA LEU A 13 37.02 7.03 3.71
C LEU A 13 37.96 5.89 4.10
N THR A 14 38.73 6.06 5.18
CA THR A 14 39.75 5.09 5.63
C THR A 14 39.18 3.67 5.88
N CYS A 15 37.86 3.56 6.07
CA CYS A 15 37.12 2.30 6.22
C CYS A 15 36.57 1.73 4.88
N GLY A 16 36.90 2.30 3.73
CA GLY A 16 36.48 1.83 2.40
C GLY A 16 35.10 2.32 1.95
N ALA A 17 34.42 3.15 2.73
CA ALA A 17 33.14 3.76 2.33
C ALA A 17 33.38 4.89 1.32
N LYS A 18 32.57 4.92 0.24
CA LYS A 18 32.66 5.91 -0.82
C LYS A 18 31.48 6.89 -0.74
N ILE A 19 31.76 8.19 -0.74
CA ILE A 19 30.72 9.22 -0.77
C ILE A 19 30.11 9.26 -2.17
N LEU A 20 28.85 8.82 -2.31
CA LEU A 20 28.12 8.89 -3.58
C LEU A 20 27.43 10.24 -3.73
N PRO A 21 27.29 10.77 -4.97
CA PRO A 21 26.50 11.97 -5.21
C PRO A 21 25.05 11.75 -4.79
N GLN A 22 24.38 12.84 -4.42
CA GLN A 22 22.98 12.80 -4.01
C GLN A 22 22.14 12.10 -5.08
N GLN A 23 21.53 10.98 -4.72
CA GLN A 23 20.74 10.17 -5.64
C GLN A 23 19.38 10.87 -5.84
N ALA A 24 19.16 11.44 -7.03
CA ALA A 24 17.81 11.80 -7.43
C ALA A 24 17.06 10.49 -7.69
N HIS A 25 16.12 10.16 -6.81
CA HIS A 25 15.21 9.04 -7.02
C HIS A 25 14.31 9.37 -8.21
N VAL A 26 14.70 8.96 -9.40
CA VAL A 26 13.92 9.10 -10.63
C VAL A 26 13.28 7.74 -10.91
N VAL A 27 11.98 7.60 -10.65
CA VAL A 27 11.19 6.49 -11.18
C VAL A 27 10.87 6.86 -12.62
N GLY A 28 11.62 6.29 -13.57
CA GLY A 28 11.45 6.55 -15.00
C GLY A 28 10.76 5.38 -15.68
N ASP A 29 9.62 5.65 -16.32
CA ASP A 29 9.11 4.77 -17.36
C ASP A 29 9.98 4.96 -18.62
N SER A 30 10.44 3.83 -19.17
CA SER A 30 11.42 3.76 -20.25
C SER A 30 10.89 4.27 -21.59
N GLN A 31 11.47 5.35 -22.14
CA GLN A 31 11.99 5.47 -23.52
C GLN A 31 12.29 6.92 -23.95
N GLY A 32 13.52 7.17 -24.42
CA GLY A 32 13.80 7.99 -25.61
C GLY A 32 13.85 9.53 -25.51
N SER A 33 15.09 10.05 -25.54
CA SER A 33 15.55 11.33 -26.12
C SER A 33 14.85 12.67 -25.82
N SER A 34 15.67 13.62 -25.30
CA SER A 34 15.70 15.09 -25.50
C SER A 34 14.40 15.77 -25.96
N TYR A 35 13.86 16.80 -25.31
CA TYR A 35 14.39 18.17 -25.31
C TYR A 35 13.88 18.97 -24.09
N LEU A 36 14.69 19.95 -23.70
CA LEU A 36 14.42 21.03 -22.76
C LEU A 36 13.03 21.66 -22.95
N ASN A 37 12.23 21.76 -21.88
CA ASN A 37 11.40 22.93 -21.66
C ASN A 37 11.08 23.12 -20.18
N SER A 38 11.43 24.29 -19.68
CA SER A 38 11.25 24.74 -18.30
C SER A 38 9.78 25.00 -18.01
N ASN A 39 9.02 23.97 -17.67
CA ASN A 39 7.75 24.15 -16.99
C ASN A 39 7.97 23.90 -15.51
N LYS A 40 7.96 24.98 -14.71
CA LYS A 40 7.60 24.91 -13.29
C LYS A 40 6.15 24.40 -13.24
N SER A 41 5.96 23.08 -13.32
CA SER A 41 4.73 22.50 -12.83
C SER A 41 4.74 22.73 -11.33
N SER A 42 3.76 23.46 -10.83
CA SER A 42 3.41 23.38 -9.43
C SER A 42 3.08 21.92 -9.18
N PHE A 43 4.01 21.18 -8.57
CA PHE A 43 3.72 19.87 -7.99
C PHE A 43 2.77 20.13 -6.83
N THR A 44 1.47 20.25 -7.12
CA THR A 44 0.45 20.02 -6.11
C THR A 44 0.54 18.55 -5.79
N ASN A 45 1.28 18.23 -4.73
CA ASN A 45 1.33 16.90 -4.14
C ASN A 45 0.00 16.62 -3.44
N THR A 46 -1.09 16.60 -4.20
CA THR A 46 -2.32 15.95 -3.80
C THR A 46 -2.05 14.46 -3.95
N VAL A 47 -1.32 13.89 -2.99
CA VAL A 47 -1.39 12.45 -2.74
C VAL A 47 -2.85 12.22 -2.37
N LEU A 48 -3.66 11.82 -3.36
CA LEU A 48 -4.92 11.16 -3.08
C LEU A 48 -4.53 9.87 -2.39
N ALA A 49 -4.47 9.92 -1.05
CA ALA A 49 -4.13 8.77 -0.23
C ALA A 49 -5.13 7.67 -0.60
N THR A 50 -4.64 6.69 -1.37
CA THR A 50 -5.39 5.50 -1.72
C THR A 50 -5.06 4.52 -0.62
N PHE A 51 -6.07 4.16 0.15
CA PHE A 51 -5.93 3.17 1.19
C PHE A 51 -6.16 1.81 0.53
N ASP A 52 -5.24 0.87 0.74
CA ASP A 52 -5.23 -0.46 0.13
C ASP A 52 -5.09 -1.48 1.24
N GLU A 53 -6.23 -1.88 1.78
CA GLU A 53 -6.34 -2.84 2.87
C GLU A 53 -6.45 -4.27 2.33
N GLN A 54 -5.77 -5.21 3.02
CA GLN A 54 -5.98 -6.64 2.83
C GLN A 54 -6.04 -7.31 4.20
N ILE A 55 -7.12 -8.06 4.43
CA ILE A 55 -7.37 -8.72 5.71
C ILE A 55 -6.94 -10.19 5.57
N VAL A 56 -6.38 -10.76 6.64
CA VAL A 56 -5.98 -12.17 6.71
C VAL A 56 -6.76 -12.85 7.83
N ALA A 57 -7.52 -13.89 7.49
CA ALA A 57 -8.19 -14.75 8.46
C ALA A 57 -7.18 -15.76 9.03
N VAL A 58 -7.04 -15.75 10.35
CA VAL A 58 -6.18 -16.68 11.09
C VAL A 58 -6.94 -17.31 12.26
N ASP A 59 -6.55 -18.52 12.64
CA ASP A 59 -7.04 -19.17 13.86
C ASP A 59 -6.40 -18.56 15.12
N GLU A 60 -6.79 -19.07 16.29
CA GLU A 60 -6.24 -18.65 17.59
C GLU A 60 -4.72 -18.87 17.71
N ASN A 61 -4.16 -19.78 16.90
CA ASN A 61 -2.74 -20.10 16.87
C ASN A 61 -1.97 -19.32 15.79
N GLY A 62 -2.65 -18.50 14.98
CA GLY A 62 -2.08 -17.76 13.86
C GLY A 62 -1.98 -18.54 12.55
N ASN A 63 -2.57 -19.74 12.45
CA ASN A 63 -2.64 -20.48 11.19
C ASN A 63 -3.64 -19.82 10.25
N CYS A 64 -3.29 -19.70 8.98
CA CYS A 64 -4.16 -19.11 7.97
C CYS A 64 -5.41 -19.99 7.75
N LEU A 65 -6.56 -19.35 7.61
CA LEU A 65 -7.85 -20.01 7.38
C LEU A 65 -8.30 -19.81 5.91
N PRO A 66 -8.01 -20.77 5.03
CA PRO A 66 -8.44 -20.70 3.64
C PRO A 66 -9.92 -21.08 3.47
N ASP A 67 -10.52 -20.64 2.37
CA ASP A 67 -11.89 -20.97 1.98
C ASP A 67 -12.96 -20.61 3.03
N ILE A 68 -12.74 -19.54 3.78
CA ILE A 68 -13.71 -18.99 4.74
C ILE A 68 -14.44 -17.83 4.09
N ALA A 69 -15.78 -17.84 4.17
CA ALA A 69 -16.61 -16.73 3.73
C ALA A 69 -16.28 -15.46 4.52
N TYR A 70 -16.23 -14.32 3.84
CA TYR A 70 -16.09 -13.02 4.47
C TYR A 70 -17.12 -12.04 3.94
N TYR A 71 -17.51 -11.12 4.81
CA TYR A 71 -18.31 -9.96 4.48
C TYR A 71 -17.67 -8.74 5.16
N ILE A 72 -17.39 -7.71 4.37
CA ILE A 72 -16.70 -6.50 4.81
C ILE A 72 -17.54 -5.31 4.40
N LYS A 73 -17.99 -4.54 5.38
CA LYS A 73 -18.77 -3.34 5.18
C LYS A 73 -17.90 -2.12 5.41
N SER A 74 -17.79 -1.29 4.37
CA SER A 74 -17.29 0.08 4.46
C SER A 74 -18.46 1.07 4.41
N ASP A 75 -18.20 2.34 4.69
CA ASP A 75 -19.19 3.42 4.55
C ASP A 75 -19.74 3.56 3.13
N VAL A 76 -18.98 3.12 2.12
CA VAL A 76 -19.26 3.38 0.70
C VAL A 76 -19.72 2.13 -0.04
N GLN A 77 -19.20 0.96 0.34
CA GLN A 77 -19.40 -0.29 -0.38
C GLN A 77 -19.21 -1.48 0.55
N CYS A 78 -19.91 -2.57 0.23
CA CYS A 78 -19.71 -3.87 0.85
C CYS A 78 -18.90 -4.78 -0.09
N TYR A 79 -18.00 -5.57 0.49
CA TYR A 79 -17.15 -6.54 -0.19
C TYR A 79 -17.41 -7.91 0.42
N SER A 80 -17.59 -8.93 -0.40
CA SER A 80 -17.81 -10.28 0.07
C SER A 80 -17.13 -11.29 -0.84
N GLY A 81 -16.87 -12.47 -0.30
CA GLY A 81 -16.16 -13.53 -1.03
C GLY A 81 -15.70 -14.63 -0.09
N ARG A 82 -14.67 -15.36 -0.53
CA ARG A 82 -14.00 -16.39 0.28
C ARG A 82 -12.50 -16.12 0.32
N THR A 83 -11.87 -16.44 1.43
CA THR A 83 -10.42 -16.27 1.61
C THR A 83 -9.61 -17.22 0.73
N ASP A 84 -8.44 -16.77 0.27
CA ASP A 84 -7.52 -17.57 -0.54
C ASP A 84 -6.78 -18.65 0.28
N GLU A 85 -5.90 -19.42 -0.37
CA GLU A 85 -5.08 -20.47 0.29
C GLU A 85 -4.22 -19.94 1.45
N GLN A 86 -3.95 -18.64 1.49
CA GLN A 86 -3.19 -17.95 2.53
C GLN A 86 -4.10 -17.23 3.53
N GLY A 87 -5.41 -17.49 3.50
CA GLY A 87 -6.40 -16.86 4.37
C GLY A 87 -6.67 -15.40 4.03
N LYS A 88 -6.24 -14.90 2.87
CA LYS A 88 -6.37 -13.47 2.51
C LYS A 88 -7.70 -13.18 1.84
N THR A 89 -8.25 -12.02 2.15
CA THR A 89 -9.37 -11.44 1.41
C THR A 89 -8.87 -10.80 0.11
N GLU A 90 -9.79 -10.46 -0.78
CA GLU A 90 -9.50 -9.51 -1.84
C GLU A 90 -8.99 -8.18 -1.27
N ARG A 91 -8.24 -7.45 -2.10
CA ARG A 91 -7.74 -6.12 -1.74
C ARG A 91 -8.85 -5.10 -1.82
N ILE A 92 -8.95 -4.28 -0.77
CA ILE A 92 -9.97 -3.25 -0.63
C ILE A 92 -9.27 -1.91 -0.83
N ALA A 93 -9.58 -1.26 -1.95
CA ALA A 93 -9.06 0.07 -2.25
C ALA A 93 -10.12 1.12 -1.90
N THR A 94 -9.86 1.96 -0.90
CA THR A 94 -10.73 3.08 -0.53
C THR A 94 -10.05 4.43 -0.75
N ASN A 95 -10.86 5.45 -1.03
CA ASN A 95 -10.40 6.83 -1.24
C ASN A 95 -10.43 7.68 0.04
N LYS A 96 -10.84 7.08 1.17
CA LYS A 96 -11.01 7.73 2.46
C LYS A 96 -10.69 6.74 3.57
N SER A 97 -10.02 7.22 4.62
CA SER A 97 -9.90 6.49 5.88
C SER A 97 -11.32 6.30 6.45
N SER A 98 -11.76 5.05 6.54
CA SER A 98 -13.08 4.64 7.03
C SER A 98 -12.92 3.42 7.93
N GLU A 99 -13.88 3.19 8.81
CA GLU A 99 -13.93 1.99 9.64
C GLU A 99 -14.47 0.82 8.81
N LEU A 100 -13.78 -0.31 8.84
CA LEU A 100 -14.21 -1.54 8.17
C LEU A 100 -14.82 -2.49 9.21
N GLN A 101 -16.10 -2.82 9.03
CA GLN A 101 -16.74 -3.87 9.80
C GLN A 101 -16.57 -5.20 9.06
N ILE A 102 -16.03 -6.20 9.73
CA ILE A 102 -15.60 -7.46 9.12
C ILE A 102 -16.30 -8.61 9.83
N TRP A 103 -16.91 -9.50 9.06
CA TRP A 103 -17.49 -10.75 9.51
C TRP A 103 -16.86 -11.91 8.74
N PHE A 104 -16.70 -13.05 9.40
CA PHE A 104 -16.12 -14.26 8.84
C PHE A 104 -17.02 -15.47 9.08
N GLY A 105 -16.92 -16.49 8.21
CA GLY A 105 -17.62 -17.76 8.37
C GLY A 105 -19.14 -17.58 8.37
N ASP A 106 -19.81 -18.26 9.30
CA ASP A 106 -21.27 -18.26 9.42
C ASP A 106 -21.84 -16.84 9.62
N ASP A 107 -21.11 -15.97 10.32
CA ASP A 107 -21.52 -14.57 10.51
C ASP A 107 -21.51 -13.79 9.20
N ALA A 108 -20.56 -14.09 8.30
CA ALA A 108 -20.53 -13.48 6.97
C ALA A 108 -21.70 -13.94 6.10
N GLU A 109 -22.03 -15.24 6.15
CA GLU A 109 -23.18 -15.82 5.43
C GLU A 109 -24.51 -15.23 5.91
N LEU A 110 -24.64 -14.95 7.22
CA LEU A 110 -25.82 -14.26 7.76
C LEU A 110 -25.96 -12.86 7.19
N MET A 111 -24.87 -12.08 7.14
CA MET A 111 -24.89 -10.71 6.60
C MET A 111 -25.21 -10.69 5.10
N LEU A 112 -24.67 -11.65 4.35
CA LEU A 112 -24.99 -11.83 2.92
C LEU A 112 -26.48 -12.08 2.68
N ASN A 113 -27.09 -12.96 3.47
CA ASN A 113 -28.52 -13.25 3.34
C ASN A 113 -29.40 -12.08 3.79
N LEU A 114 -28.98 -11.35 4.83
CA LEU A 114 -29.71 -10.19 5.32
C LEU A 114 -29.78 -9.06 4.28
N GLU A 115 -28.72 -8.87 3.49
CA GLU A 115 -28.70 -7.86 2.42
C GLU A 115 -29.65 -8.22 1.26
N LEU A 116 -29.93 -9.52 1.03
CA LEU A 116 -30.80 -10.00 -0.05
C LEU A 116 -32.30 -9.88 0.25
N ASP A 117 -32.69 -9.85 1.52
CA ASP A 117 -34.10 -9.76 1.94
C ASP A 117 -34.65 -8.31 1.98
N ASN A 118 -33.82 -7.31 1.64
CA ASN A 118 -34.19 -5.88 1.70
C ASN A 118 -34.60 -5.26 0.34
N ASP A 119 -34.70 -6.06 -0.72
CA ASP A 119 -35.25 -5.68 -2.05
C ASP A 119 -36.68 -6.22 -2.27
#